data_AF-A0A5A9ZGA3-F1
#
_entry.id   AF-A0A5A9ZGA3-F1
#
_cell.length_a   1.000
_cell.length_b   1.000
_cell.length_c   1.000
_cell.angle_alpha   90.00
_cell.angle_beta   90.00
_cell.angle_gamma   90.00
#
_symmetry.space_group_name_H-M   'P 1'
#
loop_
_entity.id
_entity.type
_entity.pdbx_description
1 polymer ?
#
loop_
_entity_poly.entity_id
_entity_poly.type
_entity_poly.pdbx_seq_one_letter_code
_entity_poly.pdbx_strand_id
1 'polypeptide(L)'
;MSTHVDAATATQSGKSAHALPQNLTSEQLLADILASLDENKAEDIVQIDLRGKSSIGDFMVICSGRSSRQVASIAEKLVETLKGDLGRASKIEGKEAGDWVLIDTGDIIVHVFRPEVREFYQLEKMWQPATAAASTQKSS
;
A
#
# COMPACT_ATOMS: atom_id res chain seq x y z
N MET A 1 -60.59 23.34 -14.17
CA MET A 1 -59.90 22.04 -14.33
C MET A 1 -58.42 22.29 -14.19
N SER A 2 -57.79 21.48 -13.33
CA SER A 2 -56.35 21.24 -13.17
C SER A 2 -55.44 22.38 -12.70
N THR A 3 -55.17 22.30 -11.42
CA THR A 3 -53.96 22.73 -10.71
C THR A 3 -52.68 22.22 -11.38
N HIS A 4 -51.62 23.03 -11.40
CA HIS A 4 -50.27 22.53 -11.15
C HIS A 4 -49.54 23.49 -10.22
N VAL A 5 -49.20 22.94 -9.06
CA VAL A 5 -48.22 23.43 -8.10
C VAL A 5 -46.93 22.63 -8.36
N ASP A 6 -45.86 23.06 -7.68
CA ASP A 6 -44.59 22.37 -7.43
C ASP A 6 -43.46 22.66 -8.41
N ALA A 7 -42.20 22.80 -7.99
CA ALA A 7 -41.59 23.00 -6.68
C ALA A 7 -40.12 23.36 -6.94
N ALA A 8 -39.49 23.96 -5.95
CA ALA A 8 -38.07 24.26 -5.89
C ALA A 8 -37.17 23.03 -6.10
N THR A 9 -35.95 23.24 -6.61
CA THR A 9 -34.69 22.53 -6.24
C THR A 9 -33.54 23.29 -6.91
N ALA A 10 -32.91 24.22 -6.20
CA ALA A 10 -31.74 24.03 -5.33
C ALA A 10 -30.40 24.02 -6.07
N THR A 11 -29.68 25.11 -5.87
CA THR A 11 -28.26 25.17 -5.48
C THR A 11 -27.22 24.66 -6.48
N GLN A 12 -26.62 25.62 -7.18
CA GLN A 12 -25.22 25.55 -7.58
C GLN A 12 -24.37 25.28 -6.33
N SER A 13 -23.81 24.08 -6.23
CA SER A 13 -22.77 23.78 -5.25
C SER A 13 -21.46 23.62 -6.00
N GLY A 14 -20.73 24.72 -6.10
CA GLY A 14 -19.32 24.69 -6.46
C GLY A 14 -18.56 23.89 -5.41
N LYS A 15 -17.99 22.76 -5.82
CA LYS A 15 -16.88 22.14 -5.10
C LYS A 15 -15.67 22.20 -6.01
N SER A 16 -14.94 23.32 -5.92
CA SER A 16 -13.54 23.34 -6.32
C SER A 16 -12.78 22.53 -5.27
N ALA A 17 -12.73 21.22 -5.47
CA ALA A 17 -11.81 20.36 -4.74
C ALA A 17 -10.47 20.46 -5.46
N HIS A 18 -9.54 21.13 -4.78
CA HIS A 18 -8.12 21.21 -5.03
C HIS A 18 -7.58 20.05 -5.89
N ALA A 19 -7.25 20.32 -7.16
CA ALA A 19 -6.70 19.34 -8.08
C ALA A 19 -5.24 19.04 -7.70
N LEU A 20 -5.05 18.09 -6.79
CA LEU A 20 -3.75 17.43 -6.57
C LEU A 20 -3.32 16.76 -7.88
N PRO A 21 -2.02 16.74 -8.22
CA PRO A 21 -1.53 16.30 -9.52
C PRO A 21 -2.00 14.88 -9.81
N GLN A 22 -2.96 14.76 -10.72
CA GLN A 22 -3.64 13.51 -11.09
C GLN A 22 -2.75 12.55 -11.90
N ASN A 23 -1.41 12.66 -11.82
CA ASN A 23 -0.50 11.90 -12.66
C ASN A 23 0.82 11.56 -11.96
N LEU A 24 0.75 11.15 -10.68
CA LEU A 24 1.86 10.47 -10.00
C LEU A 24 2.05 9.10 -10.65
N THR A 25 3.21 8.84 -11.25
CA THR A 25 3.51 7.51 -11.82
C THR A 25 3.66 6.47 -10.71
N SER A 26 3.46 5.19 -11.04
CA SER A 26 3.66 4.10 -10.08
C SER A 26 5.08 4.09 -9.49
N GLU A 27 6.09 4.48 -10.27
CA GLU A 27 7.47 4.61 -9.78
C GLU A 27 7.66 5.77 -8.78
N GLN A 28 7.01 6.91 -9.00
CA GLN A 28 7.06 8.02 -8.06
C GLN A 28 6.33 7.67 -6.76
N LEU A 29 5.13 7.09 -6.88
CA LEU A 29 4.35 6.62 -5.74
C LEU A 29 5.12 5.59 -4.92
N LEU A 30 5.81 4.66 -5.58
CA LEU A 30 6.68 3.71 -4.92
C LEU A 30 7.80 4.40 -4.14
N ALA A 31 8.49 5.38 -4.74
CA ALA A 31 9.58 6.08 -4.08
C ALA A 31 9.10 6.79 -2.80
N ASP A 32 7.93 7.45 -2.86
CA ASP A 32 7.33 8.12 -1.71
C ASP A 32 6.90 7.11 -0.63
N ILE A 33 6.34 5.97 -1.01
CA ILE A 33 6.03 4.87 -0.08
C ILE A 33 7.30 4.38 0.62
N LEU A 34 8.36 4.10 -0.13
CA LEU A 34 9.63 3.61 0.43
C LEU A 34 10.25 4.64 1.38
N ALA A 35 10.22 5.92 1.04
CA ALA A 35 10.68 7.00 1.91
C ALA A 35 9.88 7.05 3.22
N SER A 36 8.54 7.02 3.14
CA SER A 36 7.66 7.01 4.32
C SER A 36 7.92 5.79 5.22
N LEU A 37 8.17 4.61 4.63
CA LEU A 37 8.50 3.41 5.39
C LEU A 37 9.85 3.53 6.13
N ASP A 38 10.88 4.09 5.49
CA ASP A 38 12.20 4.33 6.09
C ASP A 38 12.16 5.39 7.22
N GLU A 39 11.43 6.49 7.00
CA GLU A 39 11.22 7.53 8.00
C GLU A 39 10.56 6.97 9.26
N ASN A 40 9.65 6.01 9.08
CA ASN A 40 8.95 5.32 10.16
C ASN A 40 9.68 4.09 10.71
N LYS A 41 10.95 3.89 10.31
CA LYS A 41 11.84 2.83 10.80
C LYS A 41 11.24 1.44 10.61
N ALA A 42 10.59 1.22 9.47
CA ALA A 42 10.24 -0.12 9.03
C ALA A 42 11.52 -0.91 8.71
N GLU A 43 11.49 -2.20 8.98
CA GLU A 43 12.62 -3.13 8.79
C GLU A 43 12.35 -4.05 7.61
N ASP A 44 13.40 -4.65 7.04
CA ASP A 44 13.31 -5.65 5.97
C ASP A 44 12.39 -5.25 4.81
N ILE A 45 12.51 -3.99 4.37
CA ILE A 45 11.73 -3.45 3.26
C ILE A 45 12.18 -4.13 1.96
N VAL A 46 11.26 -4.90 1.37
CA VAL A 46 11.46 -5.62 0.12
C VAL A 46 10.45 -5.12 -0.89
N GLN A 47 10.93 -4.76 -2.08
CA GLN A 47 10.10 -4.39 -3.22
C GLN A 47 10.05 -5.55 -4.22
N ILE A 48 8.87 -5.81 -4.78
CA ILE A 48 8.63 -6.82 -5.80
C ILE A 48 7.92 -6.16 -6.99
N ASP A 49 8.50 -6.29 -8.19
CA ASP A 49 7.85 -5.89 -9.44
C ASP A 49 6.86 -6.99 -9.87
N LEU A 50 5.58 -6.59 -9.94
CA LEU A 50 4.45 -7.44 -10.30
C LEU A 50 4.02 -7.29 -11.76
N ARG A 51 4.55 -6.29 -12.48
CA ARG A 51 4.15 -6.04 -13.87
C ARG A 51 4.46 -7.26 -14.73
N GLY A 52 3.47 -7.69 -15.50
CA GLY A 52 3.55 -8.89 -16.33
C GLY A 52 3.46 -10.23 -15.56
N LYS A 53 3.31 -10.21 -14.22
CA LYS A 53 3.14 -11.41 -13.38
C LYS A 53 1.77 -11.48 -12.73
N SER A 54 1.17 -10.33 -12.40
CA SER A 54 -0.13 -10.23 -11.75
C SER A 54 -0.86 -8.96 -12.18
N SER A 55 -2.19 -8.98 -12.10
CA SER A 55 -3.06 -7.81 -12.35
C SER A 55 -3.49 -7.09 -11.07
N ILE A 56 -2.95 -7.51 -9.91
CA ILE A 56 -3.32 -6.96 -8.60
C ILE A 56 -2.72 -5.56 -8.35
N GLY A 57 -1.67 -5.19 -9.09
CA GLY A 57 -0.95 -3.92 -8.99
C GLY A 57 0.38 -3.98 -9.74
N ASP A 58 1.07 -2.85 -9.84
CA ASP A 58 2.39 -2.74 -10.48
C ASP A 58 3.51 -3.20 -9.54
N PHE A 59 3.40 -2.87 -8.26
CA PHE A 59 4.40 -3.21 -7.24
C PHE A 59 3.76 -3.79 -5.97
N MET A 60 4.52 -4.67 -5.31
CA MET A 60 4.27 -5.06 -3.94
C MET A 60 5.45 -4.66 -3.07
N VAL A 61 5.18 -4.09 -1.91
CA VAL A 61 6.17 -3.79 -0.88
C VAL A 61 5.86 -4.61 0.36
N ILE A 62 6.86 -5.23 0.94
CA ILE A 62 6.75 -6.02 2.17
C ILE A 62 7.77 -5.47 3.16
N CYS A 63 7.33 -5.09 4.36
CA CYS A 63 8.21 -4.62 5.42
C CYS A 63 7.76 -5.14 6.79
N SER A 64 8.58 -4.90 7.80
CA SER A 64 8.40 -5.37 9.17
C SER A 64 8.34 -4.20 10.15
N GLY A 65 7.55 -4.34 11.22
CA GLY A 65 7.57 -3.45 12.38
C GLY A 65 7.78 -4.24 13.67
N ARG A 66 8.65 -3.77 14.56
CA ARG A 66 9.14 -4.52 15.74
C ARG A 66 8.10 -4.78 16.84
N SER A 67 6.88 -4.29 16.69
CA SER A 67 5.76 -4.49 17.62
C SER A 67 4.43 -4.20 16.94
N SER A 68 3.32 -4.73 17.46
CA SER A 68 1.97 -4.45 16.91
C SER A 68 1.66 -2.95 16.88
N ARG A 69 2.12 -2.20 17.88
CA ARG A 69 1.98 -0.74 17.93
C ARG A 69 2.76 -0.05 16.81
N GLN A 70 3.99 -0.49 16.53
CA GLN A 70 4.78 0.09 15.44
C GLN A 70 4.16 -0.26 14.09
N VAL A 71 3.72 -1.51 13.89
CA VAL A 71 3.04 -1.93 12.66
C VAL A 71 1.82 -1.05 12.38
N ALA A 72 0.94 -0.85 13.38
CA ALA A 72 -0.21 0.04 13.24
C ALA A 72 0.21 1.49 12.95
N SER A 73 1.25 2.00 13.63
CA SER A 73 1.72 3.37 13.43
C SER A 73 2.35 3.61 12.05
N ILE A 74 3.13 2.64 11.53
CA ILE A 74 3.68 2.70 10.16
C ILE A 74 2.52 2.79 9.17
N ALA A 75 1.53 1.92 9.33
CA ALA A 75 0.38 1.89 8.42
C ALA A 75 -0.46 3.17 8.46
N GLU A 76 -0.75 3.70 9.65
CA GLU A 76 -1.47 4.97 9.82
C GLU A 76 -0.76 6.12 9.14
N LYS A 77 0.53 6.30 9.42
CA LYS A 77 1.31 7.40 8.86
C LYS A 77 1.45 7.28 7.36
N LEU A 78 1.63 6.07 6.83
CA LEU A 78 1.66 5.88 5.39
C LEU A 78 0.34 6.31 4.75
N VAL A 79 -0.81 5.92 5.32
CA VAL A 79 -2.13 6.34 4.84
C VAL A 79 -2.31 7.87 4.93
N GLU A 80 -1.82 8.50 6.00
CA GLU A 80 -1.82 9.96 6.15
C GLU A 80 -0.99 10.65 5.06
N THR A 81 0.23 10.19 4.80
CA THR A 81 1.10 10.69 3.72
C THR A 81 0.45 10.49 2.35
N LEU A 82 -0.08 9.30 2.06
CA LEU A 82 -0.75 8.99 0.80
C LEU A 82 -1.93 9.95 0.55
N LYS A 83 -2.76 10.19 1.57
CA LYS A 83 -3.94 11.04 1.46
C LYS A 83 -3.59 12.53 1.43
N GLY A 84 -2.67 12.97 2.29
CA GLY A 84 -2.33 14.38 2.49
C GLY A 84 -1.39 14.91 1.41
N ASP A 85 -0.25 14.24 1.24
CA ASP A 85 0.84 14.75 0.40
C ASP A 85 0.67 14.32 -1.06
N LEU A 86 0.14 13.11 -1.29
CA LEU A 86 0.05 12.53 -2.63
C LEU A 86 -1.37 12.55 -3.22
N GLY A 87 -2.39 12.88 -2.43
CA GLY A 87 -3.79 12.87 -2.86
C GLY A 87 -4.30 11.49 -3.30
N ARG A 88 -3.66 10.41 -2.84
CA ARG A 88 -4.01 9.03 -3.18
C ARG A 88 -4.91 8.42 -2.12
N ALA A 89 -6.02 7.85 -2.60
CA ALA A 89 -6.87 7.03 -1.76
C ALA A 89 -6.20 5.67 -1.53
N SER A 90 -6.33 5.15 -0.31
CA SER A 90 -5.81 3.83 0.05
C SER A 90 -6.81 3.10 0.95
N LYS A 91 -6.91 1.79 0.77
CA LYS A 91 -7.67 0.90 1.67
C LYS A 91 -6.73 0.27 2.68
N ILE A 92 -7.16 0.15 3.93
CA ILE A 92 -6.39 -0.48 5.01
C ILE A 92 -7.15 -1.65 5.59
N GLU A 93 -6.47 -2.77 5.82
CA GLU A 93 -7.02 -4.01 6.38
C GLU A 93 -6.10 -4.56 7.47
N GLY A 94 -6.64 -5.27 8.47
CA GLY A 94 -5.85 -5.97 9.51
C GLY A 94 -5.26 -5.09 10.64
N LYS A 95 -5.39 -3.76 10.53
CA LYS A 95 -4.87 -2.78 11.50
C LYS A 95 -5.26 -3.04 12.96
N GLU A 96 -6.49 -3.48 13.23
CA GLU A 96 -6.97 -3.66 14.61
C GLU A 96 -6.23 -4.78 15.37
N ALA A 97 -5.79 -5.82 14.65
CA ALA A 97 -4.97 -6.88 15.23
C ALA A 97 -3.50 -6.43 15.39
N GLY A 98 -3.00 -5.61 14.46
CA GLY A 98 -1.62 -5.08 14.49
C GLY A 98 -0.52 -6.12 14.24
N ASP A 99 -0.88 -7.38 14.02
CA ASP A 99 0.06 -8.46 13.67
C ASP A 99 0.43 -8.44 12.18
N TRP A 100 -0.52 -7.99 11.35
CA TRP A 100 -0.34 -7.77 9.92
C TRP A 100 -1.28 -6.68 9.45
N VAL A 101 -0.77 -5.79 8.60
CA VAL A 101 -1.56 -4.75 7.96
C VAL A 101 -1.31 -4.75 6.47
N LEU A 102 -2.39 -4.65 5.70
CA LEU A 102 -2.35 -4.46 4.26
C LEU A 102 -2.86 -3.07 3.92
N ILE A 103 -2.11 -2.39 3.05
CA ILE A 103 -2.44 -1.06 2.53
C ILE A 103 -2.46 -1.18 1.01
N ASP A 104 -3.61 -0.92 0.41
CA ASP A 104 -3.84 -1.05 -1.02
C ASP A 104 -4.08 0.35 -1.62
N THR A 105 -3.19 0.76 -2.54
CA THR A 105 -3.29 2.05 -3.26
C THR A 105 -3.80 1.88 -4.69
N GLY A 106 -4.23 0.68 -5.09
CA GLY A 106 -4.56 0.28 -6.46
C GLY A 106 -3.32 -0.11 -7.27
N ASP A 107 -2.35 0.81 -7.38
CA ASP A 107 -1.13 0.58 -8.16
C ASP A 107 -0.04 -0.16 -7.34
N ILE A 108 -0.04 0.00 -6.02
CA ILE A 108 0.96 -0.58 -5.11
C ILE A 108 0.27 -1.18 -3.89
N ILE A 109 0.70 -2.39 -3.52
CA ILE A 109 0.22 -3.07 -2.32
C ILE A 109 1.35 -3.15 -1.30
N VAL A 110 1.12 -2.61 -0.10
CA VAL A 110 2.08 -2.61 0.99
C VAL A 110 1.61 -3.56 2.09
N HIS A 111 2.45 -4.52 2.44
CA HIS A 111 2.25 -5.40 3.59
C HIS A 111 3.23 -5.03 4.69
N VAL A 112 2.70 -4.72 5.87
CA VAL A 112 3.48 -4.47 7.08
C VAL A 112 3.23 -5.61 8.04
N PHE A 113 4.28 -6.36 8.37
CA PHE A 113 4.20 -7.53 9.24
C PHE A 113 4.90 -7.30 10.57
N ARG A 114 4.48 -8.07 11.56
CA ARG A 114 5.31 -8.39 12.71
C ARG A 114 6.38 -9.43 12.33
N PRO A 115 7.65 -9.31 12.78
CA PRO A 115 8.73 -10.22 12.39
C PRO A 115 8.37 -11.70 12.60
N GLU A 116 7.78 -12.05 13.74
CA GLU A 116 7.39 -13.44 14.02
C GLU A 116 6.28 -13.96 13.08
N VAL A 117 5.39 -13.08 12.62
CA VAL A 117 4.33 -13.42 11.66
C VAL A 117 4.92 -13.61 10.27
N ARG A 118 5.86 -12.74 9.87
CA ARG A 118 6.57 -12.81 8.59
C ARG A 118 7.36 -14.12 8.46
N GLU A 119 8.05 -14.52 9.52
CA GLU A 119 8.79 -15.79 9.59
C GLU A 119 7.86 -17.00 9.58
N PHE A 120 6.78 -16.98 10.37
CA PHE A 120 5.84 -18.10 10.48
C PHE A 120 5.21 -18.47 9.14
N TYR A 121 4.81 -17.46 8.35
CA TYR A 121 4.23 -17.69 7.02
C TYR A 121 5.26 -17.91 5.90
N GLN A 122 6.57 -17.87 6.22
CA GLN A 122 7.67 -18.01 5.25
C GLN A 122 7.44 -17.16 3.98
N LEU A 123 6.96 -15.92 4.17
CA LEU A 123 6.51 -15.07 3.07
C LEU A 123 7.59 -14.86 2.01
N GLU A 124 8.84 -14.88 2.43
CA GLU A 124 10.00 -14.79 1.55
C GLU A 124 10.07 -15.93 0.54
N LYS A 125 9.62 -17.14 0.88
CA LYS A 125 9.58 -18.27 -0.08
C LYS A 125 8.50 -18.12 -1.14
N MET A 126 7.43 -17.38 -0.85
CA MET A 126 6.34 -17.16 -1.81
C MET A 126 6.64 -16.01 -2.78
N TRP A 127 7.42 -15.02 -2.33
CA TRP A 127 7.56 -13.76 -3.05
C TRP A 127 8.98 -13.38 -3.44
N GLN A 128 10.01 -14.07 -2.93
CA GLN A 128 11.32 -13.97 -3.54
C GLN A 128 11.21 -14.50 -4.98
N PRO A 129 11.73 -13.77 -5.99
CA PRO A 129 12.03 -14.42 -7.26
C PRO A 129 12.91 -15.61 -6.91
N ALA A 130 12.64 -16.79 -7.48
CA ALA A 130 13.50 -17.96 -7.31
C ALA A 130 14.92 -17.58 -7.74
N THR A 131 15.71 -17.03 -6.82
CA THR A 131 17.12 -16.80 -7.03
C THR A 131 17.70 -18.20 -7.07
N ALA A 132 18.26 -18.52 -8.22
CA ALA A 132 18.59 -19.87 -8.62
C ALA A 132 19.22 -20.64 -7.47
N ALA A 133 18.68 -21.84 -7.21
CA ALA A 133 19.42 -22.87 -6.52
C ALA A 133 20.76 -23.00 -7.24
N ALA A 134 21.83 -22.47 -6.64
CA ALA A 134 23.18 -22.70 -7.10
C ALA A 134 23.49 -24.17 -6.80
N SER A 135 23.16 -25.03 -7.75
CA SER A 135 23.60 -26.41 -7.82
C SER A 135 25.13 -26.44 -7.87
N THR A 136 25.75 -26.53 -6.70
CA THR A 136 27.14 -26.98 -6.60
C THR A 136 27.14 -28.49 -6.82
N GLN A 137 27.10 -28.88 -8.10
CA GLN A 137 27.37 -30.24 -8.51
C GLN A 137 28.88 -30.46 -8.36
N LYS A 138 29.30 -31.01 -7.22
CA LYS A 138 30.68 -31.44 -7.00
C LYS A 138 30.90 -32.73 -7.77
N SER A 139 31.63 -32.64 -8.88
CA SER A 139 32.14 -33.79 -9.63
C SER A 139 33.01 -34.68 -8.73
N SER A 140 32.77 -35.99 -8.79
CA SER A 140 33.73 -37.05 -8.46
C SER A 140 33.44 -38.23 -9.37
#